data_AF-A0A924EN07-F1
#
_entry.id   AF-A0A924EN07-F1
#
_cell.length_a   1.000
_cell.length_b   1.000
_cell.length_c   1.000
_cell.angle_alpha   90.00
_cell.angle_beta   90.00
_cell.angle_gamma   90.00
#
_symmetry.space_group_name_H-M   'P 1'
#
loop_
_entity.id
_entity.type
_entity.pdbx_description
1 polymer ?
#
loop_
_entity_poly.entity_id
_entity_poly.type
_entity_poly.pdbx_seq_one_letter_code
_entity_poly.pdbx_strand_id
1 'polypeptide(L)'
;MVFLIGIGFFSFSLSQNHYKDEKKGAELFIKSYEISKSEYNKIDTELRTSKNTFMDLGSGVIIFSSTILIILFYRKIKTYSDLKSLKSLSKKEIFIWANLFWLILIPGTYFYYLFRLSRGDYAPFADSIGIPISFQTDAVLYLIIPLNIFLFIAIYKSHFPNNIFLRFNFKTFGCSFWEIIFCLLLILNQFILLLLIIDGDHFLIITNLVYTFILLSLRTGKIDQPDGLLVQNN
;
A
#
# COMPACT_ATOMS: atom_id res chain seq x y z
N MET A 1 18.92 8.14 -1.78
CA MET A 1 18.59 8.72 -3.11
C MET A 1 17.08 8.80 -3.33
N VAL A 2 16.32 7.69 -3.32
CA VAL A 2 14.86 7.68 -3.55
C VAL A 2 14.10 8.66 -2.63
N PHE A 3 14.39 8.65 -1.33
CA PHE A 3 13.79 9.60 -0.37
C PHE A 3 14.02 11.08 -0.75
N LEU A 4 15.22 11.41 -1.21
CA LEU A 4 15.56 12.78 -1.64
C LEU A 4 14.82 13.19 -2.93
N ILE A 5 14.58 12.24 -3.84
CA ILE A 5 13.75 12.47 -5.03
C ILE A 5 12.32 12.82 -4.60
N GLY A 6 11.77 12.09 -3.62
CA GLY A 6 10.46 12.38 -3.04
C GLY A 6 10.39 13.78 -2.42
N ILE A 7 11.40 14.18 -1.63
CA ILE A 7 11.52 15.55 -1.10
C ILE A 7 11.59 16.58 -2.22
N GLY A 8 12.34 16.30 -3.29
CA GLY A 8 12.44 17.19 -4.45
C GLY A 8 11.07 17.45 -5.09
N PHE A 9 10.31 16.40 -5.40
CA PHE A 9 8.97 16.53 -5.97
C PHE A 9 7.99 17.23 -5.03
N PHE A 10 8.00 16.88 -3.75
CA PHE A 10 7.14 17.52 -2.76
C PHE A 10 7.50 19.01 -2.57
N SER A 11 8.78 19.35 -2.49
CA SER A 11 9.21 20.75 -2.36
C SER A 11 8.89 21.56 -3.61
N PHE A 12 9.03 20.94 -4.80
CA PHE A 12 8.65 21.56 -6.06
C PHE A 12 7.14 21.86 -6.11
N SER A 13 6.28 20.95 -5.62
CA SER A 13 4.83 21.20 -5.60
C SER A 13 4.43 22.36 -4.69
N LEU A 14 5.14 22.58 -3.58
CA LEU A 14 4.90 23.72 -2.69
C LEU A 14 5.17 25.06 -3.36
N SER A 15 6.05 25.10 -4.37
CA SER A 15 6.32 26.32 -5.16
C SER A 15 5.23 26.64 -6.20
N GLN A 16 4.33 25.69 -6.47
CA GLN A 16 3.26 25.87 -7.45
C GLN A 16 1.98 26.40 -6.78
N ASN A 17 1.28 27.27 -7.49
CA ASN A 17 -0.10 27.65 -7.19
C ASN A 17 -1.06 26.49 -7.51
N HIS A 18 -2.25 26.47 -6.90
CA HIS A 18 -3.22 25.40 -7.19
C HIS A 18 -3.80 25.57 -8.59
N TYR A 19 -4.10 26.82 -8.95
CA TYR A 19 -4.52 27.22 -10.29
C TYR A 19 -3.44 28.04 -11.00
N LYS A 20 -3.41 27.94 -12.35
CA LYS A 20 -2.57 28.80 -13.21
C LYS A 20 -2.94 30.28 -13.03
N ASP A 21 -4.22 30.55 -12.78
CA ASP A 21 -4.78 31.85 -12.45
C ASP A 21 -5.76 31.68 -11.28
N GLU A 22 -5.32 32.05 -10.07
CA GLU A 22 -6.09 31.89 -8.83
C GLU A 22 -7.39 32.71 -8.83
N LYS A 23 -7.44 33.84 -9.54
CA LYS A 23 -8.67 34.64 -9.64
C LYS A 23 -9.73 33.90 -10.44
N LYS A 24 -9.35 33.32 -11.58
CA LYS A 24 -10.25 32.50 -12.39
C LYS A 24 -10.71 31.24 -11.66
N GLY A 25 -9.84 30.63 -10.85
CA GLY A 25 -10.23 29.51 -9.99
C GLY A 25 -11.30 29.90 -8.98
N ALA A 26 -11.13 31.03 -8.29
CA ALA A 26 -12.13 31.56 -7.36
C ALA A 26 -13.46 31.92 -8.06
N GLU A 27 -13.40 32.54 -9.23
CA GLU A 27 -14.60 32.84 -10.04
C GLU A 27 -15.34 31.56 -10.48
N LEU A 28 -14.59 30.52 -10.88
CA LEU A 28 -15.16 29.23 -11.26
C LEU A 28 -15.89 28.57 -10.08
N PHE A 29 -15.31 28.66 -8.88
CA PHE A 29 -15.96 28.15 -7.66
C PHE A 29 -17.30 28.86 -7.39
N ILE A 30 -17.36 30.19 -7.54
CA ILE A 30 -18.62 30.94 -7.36
C ILE A 30 -19.67 30.53 -8.41
N LYS A 31 -19.24 30.30 -9.65
CA LYS A 31 -20.11 29.91 -10.78
C LYS A 31 -20.45 28.44 -10.81
N SER A 32 -20.01 27.62 -9.84
CA SER A 32 -20.12 26.16 -9.92
C SER A 32 -21.56 25.64 -10.04
N TYR A 33 -22.54 26.43 -9.60
CA TYR A 33 -23.98 26.11 -9.69
C TYR A 33 -24.69 26.73 -10.90
N GLU A 34 -24.00 27.59 -11.66
CA GLU A 34 -24.55 28.26 -12.86
C GLU A 34 -24.23 27.50 -14.15
N ILE A 35 -23.12 26.73 -14.16
CA ILE A 35 -22.66 25.94 -15.30
C ILE A 35 -22.89 24.45 -15.10
N SER A 36 -22.86 23.68 -16.19
CA SER A 36 -23.01 22.23 -16.10
C SER A 36 -21.82 21.56 -15.40
N LYS A 37 -22.03 20.42 -14.70
CA LYS A 37 -20.96 19.66 -14.03
C LYS A 37 -19.81 19.29 -14.99
N SER A 38 -20.14 18.94 -16.24
CA SER A 38 -19.15 18.60 -17.27
C SER A 38 -18.29 19.79 -17.67
N GLU A 39 -18.92 20.95 -17.85
CA GLU A 39 -18.24 22.19 -18.18
C GLU A 39 -17.34 22.67 -17.03
N TYR A 40 -17.84 22.62 -15.79
CA TYR A 40 -17.04 22.91 -14.61
C TYR A 40 -15.75 22.06 -14.57
N ASN A 41 -15.88 20.74 -14.70
CA ASN A 41 -14.74 19.82 -14.62
C ASN A 41 -13.71 20.09 -15.73
N LYS A 42 -14.18 20.46 -16.93
CA LYS A 42 -13.30 20.83 -18.05
C LYS A 42 -12.50 22.09 -17.72
N ILE A 43 -13.16 23.16 -17.28
CA ILE A 43 -12.50 24.44 -16.95
C ILE A 43 -11.57 24.24 -15.75
N ASP A 44 -12.00 23.52 -14.72
CA ASP A 44 -11.18 23.21 -13.54
C ASP A 44 -9.89 22.48 -13.94
N THR A 45 -9.99 21.45 -14.79
CA THR A 45 -8.82 20.71 -15.30
C THR A 45 -7.87 21.59 -16.10
N GLU A 46 -8.39 22.50 -16.94
CA GLU A 46 -7.58 23.42 -17.72
C GLU A 46 -6.86 24.47 -16.85
N LEU A 47 -7.50 24.91 -15.77
CA LEU A 47 -6.96 25.87 -14.81
C LEU A 47 -5.97 25.25 -13.82
N ARG A 48 -6.10 23.97 -13.47
CA ARG A 48 -5.22 23.29 -12.51
C ARG A 48 -3.76 23.28 -12.99
N THR A 49 -2.85 23.43 -12.04
CA THR A 49 -1.42 23.15 -12.24
C THR A 49 -1.11 21.68 -11.93
N SER A 50 0.14 21.28 -12.13
CA SER A 50 0.65 19.97 -11.72
C SER A 50 0.88 19.81 -10.20
N LYS A 51 0.48 20.80 -9.39
CA LYS A 51 0.79 20.86 -7.94
C LYS A 51 0.42 19.57 -7.22
N ASN A 52 -0.84 19.14 -7.34
CA ASN A 52 -1.33 17.98 -6.59
C ASN A 52 -0.65 16.69 -7.06
N THR A 53 -0.40 16.53 -8.37
CA THR A 53 0.34 15.39 -8.91
C THR A 53 1.76 15.27 -8.34
N PHE A 54 2.53 16.36 -8.30
CA PHE A 54 3.87 16.33 -7.73
C PHE A 54 3.86 16.16 -6.21
N MET A 55 2.86 16.70 -5.52
CA MET A 55 2.66 16.51 -4.09
C MET A 55 2.35 15.05 -3.74
N ASP A 56 1.43 14.42 -4.47
CA ASP A 56 1.02 13.04 -4.26
C ASP A 56 2.17 12.09 -4.54
N LEU A 57 2.82 12.21 -5.71
CA LEU A 57 3.98 11.41 -6.07
C LEU A 57 5.15 11.63 -5.08
N GLY A 58 5.46 12.88 -4.74
CA GLY A 58 6.54 13.22 -3.83
C GLY A 58 6.31 12.66 -2.43
N SER A 59 5.11 12.86 -1.88
CA SER A 59 4.75 12.34 -0.56
C SER A 59 4.65 10.81 -0.54
N GLY A 60 4.12 10.19 -1.60
CA GLY A 60 4.09 8.74 -1.76
C GLY A 60 5.49 8.12 -1.76
N VAL A 61 6.43 8.70 -2.51
CA VAL A 61 7.84 8.27 -2.53
C VAL A 61 8.51 8.48 -1.16
N ILE A 62 8.24 9.60 -0.48
CA ILE A 62 8.71 9.85 0.89
C ILE A 62 8.23 8.77 1.84
N ILE A 63 6.92 8.48 1.88
CA ILE A 63 6.35 7.49 2.81
C ILE A 63 6.86 6.08 2.51
N PHE A 64 6.90 5.69 1.22
CA PHE A 64 7.46 4.40 0.82
C PHE A 64 8.90 4.23 1.31
N SER A 65 9.77 5.19 0.97
CA SER A 65 11.19 5.10 1.32
C SER A 65 11.45 5.24 2.83
N SER A 66 10.67 6.07 3.54
CA SER A 66 10.75 6.19 5.00
C SER A 66 10.33 4.89 5.68
N THR A 67 9.26 4.26 5.21
CA THR A 67 8.78 2.98 5.77
C THR A 67 9.82 1.88 5.58
N ILE A 68 10.41 1.77 4.38
CA ILE A 68 11.52 0.84 4.14
C ILE A 68 12.71 1.16 5.06
N LEU A 69 13.10 2.43 5.20
CA LEU A 69 14.21 2.84 6.05
C LEU A 69 13.95 2.49 7.53
N ILE A 70 12.73 2.72 8.03
CA ILE A 70 12.31 2.34 9.38
C ILE A 70 12.42 0.84 9.57
N ILE A 71 11.96 0.03 8.60
CA ILE A 71 12.07 -1.43 8.66
C ILE A 71 13.54 -1.87 8.69
N LEU A 72 14.38 -1.32 7.82
CA LEU A 72 15.81 -1.63 7.78
C LEU A 72 16.49 -1.27 9.11
N PHE A 73 16.18 -0.10 9.67
CA PHE A 73 16.72 0.36 10.95
C PHE A 73 16.26 -0.53 12.12
N TYR A 74 14.95 -0.78 12.22
CA TYR A 74 14.36 -1.59 13.28
C TYR A 74 14.88 -3.04 13.25
N ARG A 75 15.08 -3.60 12.04
CA ARG A 75 15.65 -4.94 11.84
C ARG A 75 17.18 -4.96 11.84
N LYS A 76 17.85 -3.81 12.03
CA LYS A 76 19.30 -3.65 12.04
C LYS A 76 19.98 -4.19 10.76
N ILE A 77 19.31 -4.08 9.62
CA ILE A 77 19.80 -4.55 8.32
C ILE A 77 20.77 -3.50 7.77
N LYS A 78 22.06 -3.84 7.69
CA LYS A 78 23.10 -2.96 7.14
C LYS A 78 23.64 -3.46 5.80
N THR A 79 23.59 -4.77 5.59
CA THR A 79 24.14 -5.43 4.41
C THR A 79 23.10 -6.32 3.73
N TYR A 80 23.40 -6.71 2.49
CA TYR A 80 22.59 -7.68 1.76
C TYR A 80 22.60 -9.07 2.43
N SER A 81 23.67 -9.41 3.14
CA SER A 81 23.75 -10.66 3.92
C SER A 81 22.74 -10.65 5.07
N ASP A 82 22.61 -9.52 5.78
CA ASP A 82 21.65 -9.36 6.87
C ASP A 82 20.22 -9.54 6.34
N LEU A 83 19.92 -8.96 5.16
CA LEU A 83 18.64 -9.11 4.49
C LEU A 83 18.33 -10.58 4.16
N LYS A 84 19.29 -11.33 3.63
CA LYS A 84 19.14 -12.77 3.34
C LYS A 84 18.88 -13.61 4.60
N SER A 85 19.44 -13.19 5.73
CA SER A 85 19.29 -13.87 7.02
C SER A 85 17.99 -13.53 7.76
N LEU A 86 17.19 -12.61 7.20
CA LEU A 86 15.97 -12.13 7.84
C LEU A 86 14.97 -13.27 8.06
N LYS A 87 14.50 -13.38 9.31
CA LYS A 87 13.50 -14.36 9.72
C LYS A 87 12.09 -13.85 9.45
N SER A 88 11.22 -14.77 9.05
CA SER A 88 9.79 -14.57 8.89
C SER A 88 9.15 -14.26 10.23
N LEU A 89 7.96 -13.68 10.17
CA LEU A 89 7.10 -13.55 11.34
C LEU A 89 6.69 -14.93 11.87
N SER A 90 6.45 -15.02 13.18
CA SER A 90 5.75 -16.14 13.80
C SER A 90 4.27 -16.16 13.42
N LYS A 91 3.57 -17.29 13.62
CA LYS A 91 2.14 -17.43 13.32
C LYS A 91 1.28 -16.36 14.02
N LYS A 92 1.58 -16.09 15.30
CA LYS A 92 0.88 -15.08 16.09
C LYS A 92 1.11 -13.68 15.53
N GLU A 93 2.37 -13.35 15.22
CA GLU A 93 2.70 -12.06 14.63
C GLU A 93 2.04 -11.87 13.26
N ILE A 94 2.03 -12.87 12.38
CA ILE A 94 1.33 -12.81 11.09
C ILE A 94 -0.14 -12.46 11.30
N PHE A 95 -0.82 -13.18 12.19
CA PHE A 95 -2.24 -12.96 12.47
C PHE A 95 -2.51 -11.57 13.04
N ILE A 96 -1.71 -11.12 14.01
CA ILE A 96 -1.86 -9.81 14.65
C ILE A 96 -1.58 -8.70 13.64
N TRP A 97 -0.44 -8.74 12.93
CA TRP A 97 -0.05 -7.69 12.00
C TRP A 97 -0.98 -7.59 10.80
N ALA A 98 -1.46 -8.72 10.26
CA ALA A 98 -2.42 -8.72 9.16
C ALA A 98 -3.71 -8.02 9.59
N ASN A 99 -4.32 -8.43 10.70
CA ASN A 99 -5.58 -7.83 11.17
C ASN A 99 -5.39 -6.37 11.60
N LEU A 100 -4.30 -6.04 12.28
CA LEU A 100 -4.02 -4.68 12.73
C LEU A 100 -3.91 -3.72 11.54
N PHE A 101 -3.08 -4.04 10.55
CA PHE A 101 -2.90 -3.17 9.39
C PHE A 101 -4.09 -3.18 8.44
N TRP A 102 -4.89 -4.24 8.43
CA TRP A 102 -6.19 -4.26 7.76
C TRP A 102 -7.15 -3.25 8.39
N LEU A 103 -7.27 -3.26 9.72
CA LEU A 103 -8.17 -2.36 10.45
C LEU A 103 -7.69 -0.89 10.45
N ILE A 104 -6.38 -0.65 10.38
CA ILE A 104 -5.80 0.70 10.20
C ILE A 104 -6.27 1.36 8.89
N LEU A 105 -6.72 0.58 7.89
CA LEU A 105 -7.28 1.14 6.66
C LEU A 105 -8.54 1.97 6.91
N ILE A 106 -9.32 1.70 7.97
CA ILE A 106 -10.53 2.46 8.27
C ILE A 106 -10.19 3.93 8.62
N PRO A 107 -9.38 4.22 9.66
CA PRO A 107 -8.95 5.58 9.91
C PRO A 107 -8.07 6.13 8.77
N GLY A 108 -7.28 5.28 8.09
CA GLY A 108 -6.47 5.67 6.94
C GLY A 108 -7.29 6.26 5.80
N THR A 109 -8.38 5.58 5.41
CA THR A 109 -9.35 6.04 4.41
C THR A 109 -9.95 7.39 4.83
N TYR A 110 -10.35 7.53 6.10
CA TYR A 110 -10.89 8.80 6.59
C TYR A 110 -9.88 9.95 6.44
N PHE A 111 -8.63 9.76 6.87
CA PHE A 111 -7.58 10.75 6.74
C PHE A 111 -7.26 11.08 5.27
N TYR A 112 -7.22 10.07 4.39
CA TYR A 112 -6.97 10.26 2.98
C TYR A 112 -8.03 11.16 2.32
N TYR A 113 -9.32 10.86 2.51
CA TYR A 113 -10.40 11.66 1.92
C TYR A 113 -10.51 13.06 2.53
N LEU A 114 -10.29 13.21 3.84
CA LEU A 114 -10.23 14.53 4.46
C LEU A 114 -9.07 15.39 3.94
N PHE A 115 -7.89 14.79 3.79
CA PHE A 115 -6.73 15.48 3.25
C PHE A 115 -7.02 15.97 1.82
N ARG A 116 -7.56 15.11 0.95
CA ARG A 116 -7.96 15.48 -0.42
C ARG A 116 -9.02 16.57 -0.44
N LEU A 117 -10.01 16.51 0.45
CA LEU A 117 -11.02 17.55 0.60
C LEU A 117 -10.40 18.90 0.97
N SER A 118 -9.47 18.92 1.94
CA SER A 118 -8.80 20.15 2.38
C SER A 118 -7.96 20.82 1.29
N ARG A 119 -7.58 20.08 0.24
CA ARG A 119 -6.81 20.56 -0.91
C ARG A 119 -7.67 20.99 -2.10
N GLY A 120 -9.00 20.87 -2.01
CA GLY A 120 -9.91 21.16 -3.12
C GLY A 120 -9.91 20.11 -4.23
N ASP A 121 -9.62 18.84 -3.93
CA ASP A 121 -9.65 17.78 -4.94
C ASP A 121 -11.07 17.41 -5.39
N TYR A 122 -12.09 17.81 -4.63
CA TYR A 122 -13.49 17.56 -4.94
C TYR A 122 -14.20 18.83 -5.40
N ALA A 123 -15.04 18.69 -6.43
CA ALA A 123 -15.89 19.78 -6.89
C ALA A 123 -16.92 20.20 -5.81
N PRO A 124 -17.41 21.46 -5.81
CA PRO A 124 -18.38 21.95 -4.83
C PRO A 124 -19.71 21.18 -4.83
N PHE A 125 -20.04 20.56 -5.96
CA PHE A 125 -21.23 19.75 -6.15
C PHE A 125 -20.98 18.23 -5.97
N ALA A 126 -19.80 17.82 -5.50
CA ALA A 126 -19.53 16.42 -5.23
C ALA A 126 -20.43 15.94 -4.08
N ASP A 127 -21.22 14.89 -4.34
CA ASP A 127 -22.38 14.53 -3.50
C ASP A 127 -21.99 14.18 -2.05
N SER A 128 -20.79 13.63 -1.81
CA SER A 128 -20.13 13.57 -0.49
C SER A 128 -18.83 12.77 -0.56
N ILE A 129 -17.78 13.17 0.18
CA ILE A 129 -16.62 12.30 0.46
C ILE A 129 -16.99 11.11 1.35
N GLY A 130 -18.14 11.15 2.03
CA GLY A 130 -18.65 10.09 2.89
C GLY A 130 -19.04 8.82 2.11
N ILE A 131 -19.46 8.95 0.84
CA ILE A 131 -19.79 7.79 -0.01
C ILE A 131 -18.57 6.89 -0.20
N PRO A 132 -17.44 7.37 -0.76
CA PRO A 132 -16.27 6.52 -0.94
C PRO A 132 -15.66 6.06 0.40
N ILE A 133 -15.74 6.86 1.47
CA ILE A 133 -15.35 6.43 2.82
C ILE A 133 -16.18 5.23 3.28
N SER A 134 -17.51 5.27 3.13
CA SER A 134 -18.41 4.17 3.50
C SER A 134 -18.07 2.92 2.68
N PHE A 135 -18.01 3.03 1.36
CA PHE A 135 -17.71 1.89 0.50
C PHE A 135 -16.37 1.22 0.83
N GLN A 136 -15.32 1.99 1.07
CA GLN A 136 -14.02 1.42 1.46
C GLN A 136 -14.05 0.81 2.87
N THR A 137 -14.72 1.46 3.83
CA THR A 137 -14.86 0.96 5.20
C THR A 137 -15.64 -0.36 5.21
N ASP A 138 -16.75 -0.42 4.50
CA ASP A 138 -17.58 -1.62 4.34
C ASP A 138 -16.77 -2.74 3.68
N ALA A 139 -16.01 -2.44 2.62
CA ALA A 139 -15.13 -3.41 1.99
C ALA A 139 -14.08 -3.97 2.97
N VAL A 140 -13.43 -3.12 3.78
CA VAL A 140 -12.48 -3.55 4.82
C VAL A 140 -13.17 -4.48 5.83
N LEU A 141 -14.36 -4.12 6.31
CA LEU A 141 -15.11 -4.91 7.29
C LEU A 141 -15.59 -6.25 6.71
N TYR A 142 -16.10 -6.28 5.48
CA TYR A 142 -16.57 -7.52 4.87
C TYR A 142 -15.43 -8.46 4.48
N LEU A 143 -14.31 -7.91 4.00
CA LEU A 143 -13.15 -8.70 3.56
C LEU A 143 -12.28 -9.20 4.72
N ILE A 144 -12.52 -8.75 5.96
CA ILE A 144 -11.81 -9.29 7.13
C ILE A 144 -12.06 -10.79 7.33
N ILE A 145 -13.27 -11.27 7.00
CA ILE A 145 -13.62 -12.69 7.13
C ILE A 145 -12.85 -13.53 6.09
N PRO A 146 -12.93 -13.24 4.77
CA PRO A 146 -12.08 -13.86 3.76
C PRO A 146 -10.59 -13.81 4.08
N LEU A 147 -10.09 -12.66 4.55
CA LEU A 147 -8.69 -12.50 4.96
C LEU A 147 -8.33 -13.51 6.06
N ASN A 148 -9.13 -13.61 7.13
CA ASN A 148 -8.83 -14.53 8.23
C ASN A 148 -8.97 -16.00 7.84
N ILE A 149 -9.91 -16.35 6.97
CA ILE A 149 -10.00 -17.70 6.39
C ILE A 149 -8.73 -18.00 5.58
N PHE A 150 -8.29 -17.09 4.73
CA PHE A 150 -7.06 -17.23 3.96
C PHE A 150 -5.85 -17.39 4.88
N LEU A 151 -5.69 -16.53 5.89
CA LEU A 151 -4.61 -16.61 6.87
C LEU A 151 -4.62 -17.96 7.59
N PHE A 152 -5.78 -18.45 8.01
CA PHE A 152 -5.90 -19.74 8.69
C PHE A 152 -5.41 -20.88 7.79
N ILE A 153 -5.87 -20.94 6.53
CA ILE A 153 -5.43 -21.95 5.56
C ILE A 153 -3.93 -21.82 5.25
N ALA A 154 -3.45 -20.60 5.09
CA ALA A 154 -2.05 -20.28 4.78
C ALA A 154 -1.11 -20.50 5.99
N ILE A 155 -1.60 -20.49 7.22
CA ILE A 155 -0.82 -20.79 8.42
C ILE A 155 -0.88 -22.28 8.77
N TYR A 156 -1.98 -22.95 8.44
CA TYR A 156 -2.18 -24.37 8.72
C TYR A 156 -1.06 -25.23 8.14
N LYS A 157 -0.48 -26.12 8.96
CA LYS A 157 0.67 -26.98 8.62
C LYS A 157 1.89 -26.22 8.03
N SER A 158 2.08 -24.97 8.42
CA SER A 158 3.24 -24.18 8.01
C SER A 158 4.26 -24.08 9.14
N HIS A 159 5.54 -23.99 8.77
CA HIS A 159 6.65 -23.89 9.70
C HIS A 159 7.10 -22.44 9.81
N PHE A 160 7.22 -21.95 11.05
CA PHE A 160 7.64 -20.59 11.36
C PHE A 160 8.38 -20.59 12.69
N PRO A 161 9.36 -19.69 12.90
CA PRO A 161 9.89 -18.71 11.94
C PRO A 161 11.01 -19.29 11.04
N ASN A 162 11.04 -18.88 9.78
CA ASN A 162 11.97 -19.38 8.75
C ASN A 162 12.68 -18.24 8.01
N ASN A 163 13.70 -18.55 7.21
CA ASN A 163 14.38 -17.51 6.40
C ASN A 163 13.43 -17.03 5.30
N ILE A 164 13.28 -15.71 5.13
CA ILE A 164 12.34 -15.15 4.14
C ILE A 164 12.80 -15.40 2.69
N PHE A 165 14.11 -15.47 2.48
CA PHE A 165 14.71 -15.68 1.17
C PHE A 165 15.13 -17.14 0.94
N LEU A 166 14.23 -18.08 1.26
CA LEU A 166 14.43 -19.48 0.91
C LEU A 166 14.29 -19.68 -0.60
N ARG A 167 15.25 -20.41 -1.19
CA ARG A 167 15.14 -20.89 -2.56
C ARG A 167 14.05 -21.95 -2.63
N PHE A 168 13.15 -21.77 -3.59
CA PHE A 168 12.11 -22.75 -3.87
C PHE A 168 12.73 -24.02 -4.47
N ASN A 169 12.22 -25.18 -4.07
CA ASN A 169 12.58 -26.47 -4.66
C ASN A 169 11.28 -27.18 -5.07
N PHE A 170 11.19 -27.61 -6.33
CA PHE A 170 10.01 -28.24 -6.94
C PHE A 170 9.77 -29.68 -6.46
N LYS A 171 9.81 -29.91 -5.14
CA LYS A 171 9.72 -31.27 -4.59
C LYS A 171 8.30 -31.83 -4.62
N THR A 172 7.28 -30.99 -4.40
CA THR A 172 5.88 -31.45 -4.33
C THR A 172 4.93 -30.50 -5.07
N PHE A 173 3.87 -31.07 -5.66
CA PHE A 173 2.82 -30.30 -6.33
C PHE A 173 2.16 -29.27 -5.40
N GLY A 174 1.95 -29.63 -4.13
CA GLY A 174 1.41 -28.72 -3.12
C GLY A 174 2.30 -27.49 -2.88
N CYS A 175 3.62 -27.68 -2.78
CA CYS A 175 4.56 -26.56 -2.67
C CYS A 175 4.53 -25.67 -3.92
N SER A 176 4.51 -26.26 -5.11
CA SER A 176 4.43 -25.51 -6.38
C SER A 176 3.13 -24.71 -6.51
N PHE A 177 2.00 -25.28 -6.09
CA PHE A 177 0.70 -24.60 -6.09
C PHE A 177 0.72 -23.37 -5.18
N TRP A 178 1.19 -23.51 -3.93
CA TRP A 178 1.30 -22.39 -3.00
C TRP A 178 2.29 -21.33 -3.49
N GLU A 179 3.42 -21.74 -4.08
CA GLU A 179 4.39 -20.82 -4.67
C GLU A 179 3.76 -19.96 -5.76
N ILE A 180 3.00 -20.56 -6.69
CA ILE A 180 2.29 -19.81 -7.74
C ILE A 180 1.31 -18.80 -7.12
N ILE A 181 0.52 -19.22 -6.14
CA ILE A 181 -0.43 -18.33 -5.46
C ILE A 181 0.30 -17.14 -4.82
N PHE A 182 1.35 -17.39 -4.04
CA PHE A 182 2.07 -16.30 -3.37
C PHE A 182 2.82 -15.40 -4.35
N CYS A 183 3.37 -15.95 -5.43
CA CYS A 183 3.97 -15.15 -6.50
C CYS A 183 2.94 -14.23 -7.15
N LEU A 184 1.75 -14.73 -7.49
CA LEU A 184 0.67 -13.91 -8.04
C LEU A 184 0.21 -12.82 -7.06
N LEU A 185 0.00 -13.18 -5.79
CA LEU A 185 -0.38 -12.21 -4.76
C LEU A 185 0.70 -11.15 -4.52
N LEU A 186 1.98 -11.52 -4.54
CA LEU A 186 3.09 -10.59 -4.40
C LEU A 186 3.18 -9.64 -5.59
N ILE A 187 3.04 -10.15 -6.83
CA ILE A 187 3.01 -9.31 -8.04
C ILE A 187 1.85 -8.32 -7.98
N LEU A 188 0.64 -8.80 -7.66
CA LEU A 188 -0.53 -7.95 -7.49
C LEU A 188 -0.30 -6.89 -6.40
N ASN A 189 0.26 -7.30 -5.26
CA ASN A 189 0.56 -6.40 -4.15
C ASN A 189 1.58 -5.32 -4.54
N GLN A 190 2.65 -5.66 -5.29
CA GLN A 190 3.62 -4.69 -5.79
C GLN A 190 3.03 -3.76 -6.86
N PHE A 191 2.13 -4.27 -7.71
CA PHE A 191 1.42 -3.45 -8.68
C PHE A 191 0.53 -2.42 -7.97
N ILE A 192 -0.25 -2.86 -6.97
CA ILE A 192 -1.06 -1.96 -6.13
C ILE A 192 -0.16 -0.94 -5.42
N LEU A 193 0.98 -1.36 -4.87
CA LEU A 193 1.93 -0.44 -4.23
C LEU A 193 2.38 0.69 -5.15
N LEU A 194 2.68 0.38 -6.41
CA LEU A 194 3.05 1.39 -7.40
C LEU A 194 1.92 2.41 -7.62
N LEU A 195 0.67 1.93 -7.76
CA LEU A 195 -0.49 2.80 -7.90
C LEU A 195 -0.68 3.70 -6.67
N LEU A 196 -0.51 3.15 -5.46
CA LEU A 196 -0.62 3.90 -4.21
C LEU A 196 0.47 4.96 -4.05
N ILE A 197 1.70 4.67 -4.51
CA ILE A 197 2.80 5.65 -4.53
C ILE A 197 2.48 6.81 -5.49
N ILE A 198 1.93 6.51 -6.66
CA ILE A 198 1.53 7.53 -7.64
C ILE A 198 0.38 8.39 -7.08
N ASP A 199 -0.58 7.75 -6.41
CA ASP A 199 -1.76 8.40 -5.84
C ASP A 199 -1.47 9.11 -4.49
N GLY A 200 -0.35 8.81 -3.85
CA GLY A 200 0.06 9.43 -2.59
C GLY A 200 -0.75 8.97 -1.36
N ASP A 201 -1.33 7.77 -1.37
CA ASP A 201 -2.06 7.25 -0.20
C ASP A 201 -1.09 6.71 0.88
N HIS A 202 -0.79 7.56 1.86
CA HIS A 202 0.23 7.29 2.87
C HIS A 202 -0.04 6.02 3.70
N PHE A 203 -1.29 5.81 4.14
CA PHE A 203 -1.63 4.68 5.00
C PHE A 203 -1.66 3.37 4.21
N LEU A 204 -2.23 3.39 3.00
CA LEU A 204 -2.25 2.20 2.15
C LEU A 204 -0.84 1.79 1.71
N ILE A 205 0.09 2.73 1.48
CA ILE A 205 1.50 2.40 1.18
C ILE A 205 2.12 1.62 2.35
N ILE A 206 1.95 2.09 3.59
CA ILE A 206 2.49 1.43 4.78
C ILE A 206 1.87 0.04 4.93
N THR A 207 0.54 -0.05 4.86
CA THR A 207 -0.18 -1.32 4.97
C THR A 207 0.27 -2.30 3.88
N ASN A 208 0.39 -1.87 2.63
CA ASN A 208 0.81 -2.71 1.52
C ASN A 208 2.26 -3.23 1.69
N LEU A 209 3.17 -2.41 2.21
CA LEU A 209 4.52 -2.86 2.56
C LEU A 209 4.53 -3.92 3.67
N VAL A 210 3.68 -3.76 4.69
CA VAL A 210 3.52 -4.77 5.73
C VAL A 210 2.93 -6.05 5.17
N TYR A 211 1.94 -5.96 4.27
CA TYR A 211 1.39 -7.12 3.58
C TYR A 211 2.41 -7.79 2.66
N THR A 212 3.32 -7.05 2.04
CA THR A 212 4.48 -7.65 1.33
C THR A 212 5.26 -8.57 2.27
N PHE A 213 5.57 -8.09 3.48
CA PHE A 213 6.31 -8.87 4.47
C PHE A 213 5.52 -10.08 5.01
N ILE A 214 4.21 -9.92 5.19
CA ILE A 214 3.31 -11.01 5.59
C ILE A 214 3.23 -12.07 4.50
N LEU A 215 3.03 -11.69 3.24
CA LEU A 215 2.96 -12.61 2.10
C LEU A 215 4.27 -13.37 1.91
N LEU A 216 5.42 -12.67 2.01
CA LEU A 216 6.73 -13.31 1.98
C LEU A 216 6.92 -14.29 3.15
N SER A 217 6.48 -13.92 4.36
CA SER A 217 6.50 -14.82 5.51
C SER A 217 5.66 -16.07 5.23
N LEU A 218 4.37 -15.90 4.89
CA LEU A 218 3.43 -16.99 4.60
C LEU A 218 3.96 -17.94 3.52
N ARG A 219 4.50 -17.38 2.43
CA ARG A 219 5.17 -18.12 1.36
C ARG A 219 6.24 -19.06 1.93
N THR A 220 7.18 -18.52 2.70
CA THR A 220 8.28 -19.32 3.24
C THR A 220 7.83 -20.40 4.22
N GLY A 221 6.81 -20.15 5.02
CA GLY A 221 6.30 -21.15 5.94
C GLY A 221 5.60 -22.32 5.27
N LYS A 222 5.05 -22.12 4.06
CA LYS A 222 4.47 -23.20 3.24
C LYS A 222 5.51 -24.00 2.46
N ILE A 223 6.59 -23.36 2.03
CA ILE A 223 7.64 -23.99 1.21
C ILE A 223 8.61 -24.79 2.07
N ASP A 224 8.88 -24.33 3.30
CA ASP A 224 9.75 -25.04 4.24
C ASP A 224 9.01 -26.21 4.94
N GLN A 225 8.27 -27.01 4.18
CA GLN A 225 7.75 -28.27 4.70
C GLN A 225 8.86 -29.32 4.57
N PRO A 226 9.48 -29.78 5.67
CA PRO A 226 10.19 -31.04 5.64
C PRO A 226 9.11 -32.09 5.39
N ASP A 227 9.17 -32.76 4.25
CA ASP A 227 8.54 -34.08 4.16
C ASP A 227 9.04 -34.90 5.36
N GLY A 228 8.18 -35.75 5.92
CA GLY A 228 8.52 -36.72 6.96
C GLY A 228 9.53 -37.78 6.52
N LEU A 229 10.49 -37.40 5.69
CA LEU A 229 11.68 -38.13 5.33
C LEU A 229 12.85 -37.17 5.50
N LEU A 230 13.40 -37.21 6.71
CA LEU A 230 14.82 -37.00 6.93
C LEU A 230 15.57 -37.92 5.95
N VAL A 231 15.88 -37.41 4.76
CA VAL A 231 17.13 -37.79 4.13
C VAL A 231 18.19 -37.02 4.90
N GLN A 232 18.63 -37.63 6.00
CA GLN A 232 19.99 -37.45 6.47
C GLN A 232 20.88 -37.65 5.26
N ASN A 233 21.64 -36.64 4.88
CA ASN A 233 22.87 -36.83 4.14
C ASN A 233 23.83 -35.72 4.59
N ASN A 234 24.76 -36.18 5.42
CA ASN A 234 26.15 -35.76 5.62
C ASN A 234 26.64 -34.60 4.73
#